data_AF-A0A936ET25-F1
#
_entry.id   AF-A0A936ET25-F1
#
_cell.length_a   1.000
_cell.length_b   1.000
_cell.length_c   1.000
_cell.angle_alpha   90.00
_cell.angle_beta   90.00
_cell.angle_gamma   90.00
#
_symmetry.space_group_name_H-M   'P 1'
#
loop_
_entity.id
_entity.type
_entity.pdbx_description
1 polymer ?
#
loop_
_entity_poly.entity_id
_entity_poly.type
_entity_poly.pdbx_seq_one_letter_code
_entity_poly.pdbx_strand_id
1 'polypeptide(L)'
;MRRIDDTPEREADRTPSRTTKRATNLSLNAKVLDMARDLGMNLSATVDVLLAQEVQRRYWERWNADNKDAIEHYNARIAREGLPLASYRGFMTDG
;
A
#
# COMPACT_ATOMS: atom_id res chain seq x y z
N MET A 1 2.36 -20.26 -25.26
CA MET A 1 1.12 -19.47 -25.21
C MET A 1 0.83 -19.18 -23.73
N ARG A 2 1.28 -18.03 -23.22
CA ARG A 2 1.20 -17.69 -21.79
C ARG A 2 -0.21 -17.18 -21.51
N ARG A 3 -0.95 -17.81 -20.58
CA ARG A 3 -2.32 -17.44 -20.23
C ARG A 3 -2.33 -16.01 -19.68
N ILE A 4 -3.17 -15.18 -20.29
CA ILE A 4 -3.58 -13.88 -19.78
C ILE A 4 -4.71 -14.21 -18.81
N ASP A 5 -4.39 -14.38 -17.53
CA ASP A 5 -5.33 -14.35 -16.38
C ASP A 5 -4.54 -14.46 -15.07
N ASP A 6 -3.57 -13.56 -14.87
CA ASP A 6 -3.10 -13.22 -13.52
C ASP A 6 -3.82 -11.95 -13.09
N THR A 7 -5.16 -12.04 -12.98
CA THR A 7 -5.91 -11.06 -12.21
C THR A 7 -5.47 -11.26 -10.77
N PRO A 8 -4.89 -10.27 -10.07
CA PRO A 8 -4.70 -10.38 -8.63
C PRO A 8 -6.10 -10.42 -8.03
N GLU A 9 -6.62 -11.64 -7.84
CA GLU A 9 -7.83 -11.91 -7.09
C GLU A 9 -7.67 -11.21 -5.76
N ARG A 10 -8.38 -10.10 -5.62
CA ARG A 10 -8.84 -9.44 -4.40
C ARG A 10 -8.39 -10.12 -3.10
N GLU A 11 -7.11 -10.02 -2.79
CA GLU A 11 -6.59 -10.28 -1.44
C GLU A 11 -6.87 -9.08 -0.51
N ALA A 12 -7.86 -8.25 -0.89
CA ALA A 12 -8.38 -7.10 -0.17
C ALA A 12 -9.53 -7.47 0.78
N ASP A 13 -9.99 -8.73 0.82
CA ASP A 13 -11.04 -9.18 1.75
C ASP A 13 -10.53 -10.06 2.91
N ARG A 14 -9.22 -10.03 3.20
CA ARG A 14 -8.79 -10.35 4.57
C ARG A 14 -9.07 -9.11 5.41
N THR A 15 -10.30 -8.97 5.86
CA THR A 15 -10.60 -8.11 7.02
C THR A 15 -9.54 -8.44 8.06
N PRO A 16 -8.64 -7.51 8.45
CA PRO A 16 -7.57 -7.83 9.39
C PRO A 16 -8.26 -8.24 10.69
N SER A 17 -8.31 -9.54 10.95
CA SER A 17 -8.75 -10.07 12.23
C SER A 17 -7.85 -9.37 13.24
N ARG A 18 -8.45 -8.58 14.13
CA ARG A 18 -7.79 -7.74 15.15
C ARG A 18 -6.38 -8.25 15.42
N THR A 19 -5.41 -7.68 14.70
CA THR A 19 -4.11 -8.32 14.54
C THR A 19 -3.50 -8.44 15.92
N THR A 20 -3.22 -9.66 16.34
CA THR A 20 -2.60 -9.91 17.64
C THR A 20 -1.25 -9.22 17.62
N LYS A 21 -1.08 -8.14 18.41
CA LYS A 21 0.19 -7.43 18.52
C LYS A 21 1.25 -8.44 18.98
N ARG A 22 2.31 -8.59 18.18
CA ARG A 22 3.44 -9.44 18.55
C ARG A 22 4.45 -8.59 19.30
N ALA A 23 4.73 -8.97 20.55
CA ALA A 23 5.84 -8.40 21.30
C ALA A 23 7.15 -8.67 20.54
N THR A 24 7.92 -7.62 20.30
CA THR A 24 9.18 -7.68 19.55
C THR A 24 10.23 -6.92 20.34
N ASN A 25 11.41 -7.52 20.57
CA ASN A 25 12.53 -6.82 21.20
C ASN A 25 13.24 -5.96 20.16
N LEU A 26 13.33 -4.66 20.43
CA LEU A 26 13.93 -3.66 19.54
C LEU A 26 15.02 -2.92 20.32
N SER A 27 16.18 -2.75 19.70
CA SER A 27 17.25 -1.92 20.25
C SER A 27 17.17 -0.53 19.63
N LEU A 28 16.97 0.49 20.46
CA LEU A 28 16.90 1.90 20.05
C LEU A 28 17.99 2.72 20.76
N ASN A 29 18.24 3.93 20.28
CA ASN A 29 19.17 4.84 20.94
C ASN A 29 18.68 5.17 22.36
N ALA A 30 19.51 4.88 23.37
CA ALA A 30 19.15 5.06 24.78
C ALA A 30 18.77 6.52 25.11
N LYS A 31 19.53 7.51 24.63
CA LYS A 31 19.25 8.92 24.91
C LYS A 31 17.90 9.37 24.35
N VAL A 32 17.54 8.88 23.16
CA VAL A 32 16.24 9.17 22.53
C VAL A 32 15.11 8.48 23.29
N LEU A 33 15.34 7.26 23.75
CA LEU A 33 14.37 6.50 24.53
C LEU A 33 14.09 7.17 25.88
N ASP A 34 15.13 7.62 26.57
CA ASP A 34 15.01 8.31 27.85
C ASP A 34 14.24 9.62 27.66
N MET A 35 14.61 10.42 26.66
CA MET A 35 13.89 11.66 26.34
C MET A 35 12.41 11.41 25.98
N ALA A 36 12.11 10.36 25.21
CA ALA A 36 10.73 10.02 24.88
C ALA A 36 9.90 9.62 26.11
N ARG A 37 10.54 8.94 27.08
CA ARG A 37 9.91 8.58 28.37
C ARG A 37 9.65 9.82 29.22
N ASP A 38 10.62 10.73 29.30
CA ASP A 38 10.49 12.00 30.05
C ASP A 38 9.37 12.88 29.48
N LEU A 39 9.18 12.82 28.15
CA LEU A 39 8.08 13.50 27.44
C LEU A 39 6.73 12.77 27.56
N GLY A 40 6.65 11.63 28.25
CA GLY A 40 5.41 10.87 28.43
C GLY A 40 4.89 10.23 27.15
N MET A 41 5.75 9.98 26.15
CA MET A 41 5.32 9.43 24.87
C MET A 41 4.88 7.96 24.99
N ASN A 42 3.81 7.60 24.28
CA ASN A 42 3.42 6.20 24.11
C ASN A 42 4.30 5.53 23.04
N LEU A 43 5.46 5.03 23.44
CA LEU A 43 6.48 4.47 22.54
C LEU A 43 5.92 3.36 21.63
N SER A 44 5.11 2.46 22.19
CA SER A 44 4.56 1.35 21.40
C SER A 44 3.66 1.86 20.29
N ALA A 45 2.77 2.82 20.58
CA ALA A 45 1.90 3.40 19.55
C ALA A 45 2.69 4.19 18.49
N THR A 46 3.69 4.97 18.92
CA THR A 46 4.53 5.73 18.00
C THR A 46 5.29 4.83 17.03
N VAL A 47 5.95 3.79 17.55
CA VAL A 47 6.71 2.84 16.72
C VAL A 47 5.78 2.06 15.79
N ASP A 48 4.61 1.65 16.26
CA ASP A 48 3.60 0.92 15.46
C ASP A 48 3.17 1.73 14.23
N VAL A 49 2.84 3.02 14.43
CA VAL A 49 2.46 3.92 13.33
C VAL A 49 3.61 4.14 12.35
N LEU A 50 4.81 4.46 12.84
CA LEU A 50 5.97 4.71 11.99
C LEU A 50 6.36 3.48 11.17
N LEU A 51 6.30 2.30 11.80
CA LEU A 51 6.61 1.04 11.12
C LEU A 51 5.56 0.71 10.05
N ALA A 52 4.27 0.89 10.35
CA ALA A 52 3.20 0.66 9.38
C ALA A 52 3.35 1.56 8.14
N GLN A 53 3.67 2.84 8.35
CA GLN A 53 3.91 3.79 7.26
C GLN A 53 5.11 3.38 6.38
N GLU A 54 6.23 3.02 7.01
CA GLU A 54 7.44 2.59 6.27
C GLU A 54 7.21 1.29 5.50
N VAL A 55 6.51 0.31 6.10
CA VAL A 55 6.16 -0.95 5.42
C VAL A 55 5.28 -0.67 4.20
N GLN A 56 4.26 0.18 4.33
CA GLN A 56 3.40 0.56 3.22
C GLN A 56 4.20 1.25 2.10
N ARG A 57 5.08 2.19 2.46
CA ARG A 57 5.94 2.87 1.48
C ARG A 57 6.80 1.88 0.70
N ARG A 58 7.49 0.97 1.39
CA ARG A 58 8.35 -0.06 0.78
C ARG A 58 7.56 -1.03 -0.09
N TYR A 59 6.37 -1.42 0.35
CA TYR A 59 5.49 -2.28 -0.42
C TYR A 59 5.13 -1.64 -1.76
N TRP A 60 4.70 -0.37 -1.76
CA TRP A 60 4.34 0.33 -2.99
C TRP A 60 5.54 0.65 -3.88
N GLU A 61 6.70 0.98 -3.31
CA GLU A 61 7.94 1.14 -4.07
C GLU A 61 8.28 -0.14 -4.83
N ARG A 62 8.16 -1.28 -4.16
CA ARG A 62 8.41 -2.58 -4.78
C ARG A 62 7.37 -2.89 -5.86
N TRP A 63 6.09 -2.71 -5.54
CA TRP A 63 5.01 -2.96 -6.48
C TRP A 63 5.13 -2.09 -7.74
N ASN A 64 5.42 -0.79 -7.59
CA ASN A 64 5.63 0.11 -8.72
C ASN A 64 6.84 -0.30 -9.58
N ALA A 65 7.93 -0.74 -8.95
CA ALA A 65 9.10 -1.21 -9.68
C ALA A 65 8.78 -2.50 -10.47
N ASP A 66 8.10 -3.45 -9.85
CA ASP A 66 7.75 -4.74 -10.47
C ASP A 66 6.67 -4.59 -11.57
N ASN A 67 5.81 -3.57 -11.48
CA ASN A 67 4.70 -3.36 -12.43
C ASN A 67 4.96 -2.23 -13.45
N LYS A 68 6.16 -1.64 -13.45
CA LYS A 68 6.49 -0.47 -14.28
C LYS A 68 6.18 -0.70 -15.75
N ASP A 69 6.62 -1.81 -16.32
CA ASP A 69 6.43 -2.13 -17.74
C ASP A 69 4.95 -2.35 -18.09
N ALA A 70 4.19 -2.97 -17.19
CA ALA A 70 2.75 -3.19 -17.36
C ALA A 70 1.97 -1.86 -17.31
N ILE A 71 2.34 -0.97 -16.40
CA ILE A 71 1.79 0.38 -16.28
C ILE A 71 2.12 1.20 -17.53
N GLU A 72 3.36 1.17 -18.01
CA GLU A 72 3.79 1.88 -19.22
C GLU A 72 3.02 1.39 -20.46
N HIS A 73 2.90 0.07 -20.63
CA HIS A 73 2.14 -0.52 -21.73
C HIS A 73 0.65 -0.14 -21.67
N TYR A 74 0.06 -0.18 -20.47
CA TYR A 74 -1.32 0.25 -20.27
C TYR A 74 -1.50 1.74 -20.58
N ASN A 75 -0.60 2.61 -20.10
CA ASN A 75 -0.63 4.04 -20.37
C ASN A 75 -0.49 4.34 -21.86
N ALA A 76 0.39 3.62 -22.58
CA ALA A 76 0.54 3.75 -24.02
C ALA A 76 -0.74 3.33 -24.76
N ARG A 77 -1.42 2.27 -24.29
CA ARG A 77 -2.72 1.86 -24.83
C ARG A 77 -3.78 2.96 -24.62
N ILE A 78 -3.87 3.53 -23.42
CA ILE A 78 -4.80 4.62 -23.12
C ILE A 78 -4.51 5.87 -23.97
N ALA A 79 -3.24 6.21 -24.19
CA ALA A 79 -2.85 7.34 -25.03
C ALA A 79 -3.27 7.14 -26.49
N ARG A 80 -3.19 5.90 -27.00
CA ARG A 80 -3.59 5.54 -28.37
C ARG A 80 -5.10 5.43 -28.54
N GLU A 81 -5.77 4.78 -27.61
CA GLU A 81 -7.16 4.29 -27.77
C GLU A 81 -8.17 5.08 -26.95
N GLY A 82 -7.70 5.99 -26.09
CA GLY A 82 -8.52 6.66 -25.09
C GLY A 82 -8.87 5.75 -23.92
N LEU A 83 -9.62 6.28 -22.95
CA LEU A 83 -10.12 5.48 -21.81
C LEU A 83 -11.20 4.51 -22.32
N PRO A 84 -11.07 3.18 -22.14
CA PRO A 84 -12.02 2.20 -22.68
C PRO A 84 -13.48 2.41 -22.27
N LEU A 85 -13.69 2.99 -21.09
CA LEU A 85 -15.02 3.23 -20.53
C LEU A 85 -15.48 4.69 -20.68
N ALA A 86 -14.74 5.55 -21.38
CA ALA A 86 -15.15 6.94 -21.61
C ALA A 86 -16.53 7.03 -22.28
N SER A 87 -16.80 6.13 -23.23
CA SER A 87 -18.05 6.06 -23.98
C SER A 87 -19.29 5.71 -23.14
N TYR A 88 -19.10 5.19 -21.92
CA TYR A 88 -20.18 4.80 -21.01
C TYR A 88 -20.40 5.81 -19.88
N ARG A 89 -19.60 6.89 -19.80
CA ARG A 89 -19.66 7.86 -18.69
C ARG A 89 -20.98 8.65 -18.65
N GLY A 90 -21.60 8.92 -19.81
CA GLY A 90 -22.91 9.58 -19.89
C GLY A 90 -24.06 8.73 -19.35
N PHE A 91 -23.95 7.39 -19.41
CA PHE A 91 -25.01 6.48 -18.95
C PHE A 91 -25.19 6.49 -17.42
N MET A 92 -24.17 6.89 -16.65
CA MET A 92 -24.21 6.89 -15.18
C MET A 92 -24.62 8.23 -14.56
N THR A 93 -24.69 9.30 -15.34
CA THR A 93 -24.99 10.66 -14.84
C THR A 93 -26.43 11.11 -15.06
N ASP A 94 -27.18 10.40 -15.92
CA ASP A 94 -28.58 10.70 -16.26
C ASP A 94 -29.59 9.79 -15.51
N GLY A 95 -29.33 9.46 -14.23
CA GLY A 95 -30.19 8.60 -13.39
C GLY A 95 -30.58 9.22 -12.07
#